data_AF-A0A5F2B348-F1
#
_entry.id   AF-A0A5F2B348-F1
#
_cell.length_a   1.000
_cell.length_b   1.000
_cell.length_c   1.000
_cell.angle_alpha   90.00
_cell.angle_beta   90.00
_cell.angle_gamma   90.00
#
_symmetry.space_group_name_H-M   'P 1'
#
loop_
_entity.id
_entity.type
_entity.pdbx_description
1 polymer ?
#
loop_
_entity_poly.entity_id
_entity_poly.type
_entity_poly.pdbx_seq_one_letter_code
_entity_poly.pdbx_strand_id
1 'polypeptide(L)'
;MKTLEEVTKALKSTYMEHEVEAKLPLIQEIQRLKKEKNAVLLGHNYMTPDVFHGVSDITGDSLYLSKVAADTDADIILFNGVHFMAETAKLMSPQKKVLIADLKAGCSLAESITRQDVIDLKQKYPGVPVVTYVNCTADVKAETDICCTSANALQVVESLESDTVIFLPDRYLAANVQNLTKKKIITHPGSCMVHEMYSAEDIELTRRQFPGVTVISHPECKTEVVDHSDYSGSTSQMSEFIKKSGAKNIFLITECSMGDNLRSEFPDRHFVSTCQVCPHMKRITLEKIRDALLYDQYEIHLDPEVIEKGRMSVQRMLDLSFKK
;
A
#
# COMPACT_ATOMS: atom_id res chain seq x y z
N MET A 1 8.86 -20.78 2.92
CA MET A 1 9.61 -19.82 3.76
C MET A 1 10.99 -19.60 3.16
N LYS A 2 11.49 -18.37 3.18
CA LYS A 2 12.85 -18.03 2.74
C LYS A 2 13.88 -18.59 3.70
N THR A 3 14.99 -19.07 3.17
CA THR A 3 16.16 -19.48 3.97
C THR A 3 16.83 -18.25 4.59
N LEU A 4 17.60 -18.45 5.66
CA LEU A 4 18.36 -17.35 6.28
C LEU A 4 19.46 -16.81 5.37
N GLU A 5 19.99 -17.63 4.46
CA GLU A 5 20.96 -17.21 3.46
C GLU A 5 20.33 -16.23 2.46
N GLU A 6 19.14 -16.55 1.94
CA GLU A 6 18.37 -15.66 1.07
C GLU A 6 18.03 -14.34 1.77
N VAL A 7 17.58 -14.40 3.03
CA VAL A 7 17.31 -13.21 3.84
C VAL A 7 18.58 -12.39 4.03
N THR A 8 19.68 -13.00 4.45
CA THR A 8 20.97 -12.33 4.68
C THR A 8 21.44 -11.60 3.43
N LYS A 9 21.40 -12.28 2.27
CA LYS A 9 21.77 -11.70 0.99
C LYS A 9 20.93 -10.47 0.66
N ALA A 10 19.61 -10.55 0.86
CA ALA A 10 18.72 -9.44 0.57
C ALA A 10 18.96 -8.24 1.52
N LEU A 11 19.22 -8.49 2.80
CA LEU A 11 19.43 -7.42 3.79
C LEU A 11 20.77 -6.70 3.63
N LYS A 12 21.83 -7.38 3.14
CA LYS A 12 23.15 -6.77 2.90
C LYS A 12 23.17 -5.70 1.81
N SER A 13 22.11 -5.53 1.03
CA SER A 13 22.00 -4.40 0.08
C SER A 13 21.76 -3.06 0.77
N THR A 14 21.30 -3.09 2.03
CA THR A 14 20.84 -1.89 2.74
C THR A 14 21.44 -1.78 4.14
N TYR A 15 21.57 -2.91 4.85
CA TYR A 15 22.10 -2.97 6.22
C TYR A 15 23.57 -3.40 6.25
N MET A 16 24.29 -2.88 7.23
CA MET A 16 25.64 -3.33 7.55
C MET A 16 25.62 -4.76 8.12
N GLU A 17 26.73 -5.48 7.98
CA GLU A 17 26.82 -6.89 8.38
C GLU A 17 26.40 -7.15 9.83
N HIS A 18 26.88 -6.33 10.78
CA HIS A 18 26.52 -6.45 12.19
C HIS A 18 25.02 -6.18 12.47
N GLU A 19 24.36 -5.34 11.67
CA GLU A 19 22.91 -5.09 11.78
C GLU A 19 22.11 -6.29 11.27
N VAL A 20 22.58 -6.92 10.19
CA VAL A 20 21.98 -8.16 9.68
C VAL A 20 22.11 -9.26 10.72
N GLU A 21 23.32 -9.50 11.24
CA GLU A 21 23.59 -10.51 12.27
C GLU A 21 22.70 -10.32 13.51
N ALA A 22 22.51 -9.09 13.97
CA ALA A 22 21.65 -8.77 15.11
C ALA A 22 20.16 -9.10 14.86
N LYS A 23 19.69 -9.03 13.61
CA LYS A 23 18.29 -9.28 13.24
C LYS A 23 17.97 -10.76 13.01
N LEU A 24 18.95 -11.57 12.59
CA LEU A 24 18.73 -12.97 12.21
C LEU A 24 18.07 -13.84 13.30
N PRO A 25 18.44 -13.75 14.60
CA PRO A 25 17.79 -14.56 15.64
C PRO A 25 16.29 -14.28 15.75
N LEU A 26 15.89 -13.01 15.66
CA LEU A 26 14.48 -12.62 15.75
C LEU A 26 13.69 -13.03 14.50
N ILE A 27 14.31 -12.94 13.32
CA ILE A 27 13.73 -13.46 12.07
C ILE A 27 13.49 -14.97 12.16
N GLN A 28 14.46 -15.73 12.70
CA GLN A 28 14.30 -17.18 12.93
C GLN A 28 13.16 -17.50 13.89
N GLU A 29 13.04 -16.74 14.98
CA GLU A 29 11.95 -16.90 15.94
C GLU A 29 10.59 -16.67 15.27
N ILE A 30 10.46 -15.61 14.46
CA ILE A 30 9.23 -15.30 13.72
C ILE A 30 8.92 -16.43 12.71
N GLN A 31 9.90 -16.92 11.97
CA GLN A 31 9.71 -18.05 11.04
C GLN A 31 9.22 -19.31 11.75
N ARG A 32 9.74 -19.61 12.95
CA ARG A 32 9.26 -20.71 13.79
C ARG A 32 7.80 -20.50 14.20
N LEU A 33 7.46 -19.33 14.75
CA LEU A 33 6.11 -18.99 15.19
C LEU A 33 5.08 -19.08 14.06
N LYS A 34 5.45 -18.60 12.86
CA LYS A 34 4.60 -18.69 11.67
C LYS A 34 4.22 -20.13 11.32
N LYS A 35 5.21 -21.02 11.34
CA LYS A 35 5.00 -22.45 11.06
C LYS A 35 4.13 -23.11 12.13
N GLU A 36 4.40 -22.82 13.40
CA GLU A 36 3.64 -23.38 14.53
C GLU A 36 2.16 -22.96 14.53
N LYS A 37 1.88 -21.74 14.08
CA LYS A 37 0.55 -21.14 14.09
C LYS A 37 -0.19 -21.20 12.75
N ASN A 38 0.40 -21.84 11.73
CA ASN A 38 -0.11 -21.79 10.35
C ASN A 38 -0.45 -20.35 9.92
N ALA A 39 0.49 -19.42 10.14
CA ALA A 39 0.31 -18.00 9.87
C ALA A 39 1.00 -17.58 8.57
N VAL A 40 0.32 -16.74 7.79
CA VAL A 40 0.89 -16.04 6.63
C VAL A 40 1.15 -14.57 6.98
N LEU A 41 2.33 -14.06 6.63
CA LEU A 41 2.68 -12.64 6.81
C LEU A 41 2.62 -11.91 5.47
N LEU A 42 1.76 -10.89 5.41
CA LEU A 42 1.56 -10.04 4.23
C LEU A 42 2.30 -8.72 4.43
N GLY A 43 3.29 -8.41 3.58
CA GLY A 43 4.13 -7.22 3.69
C GLY A 43 3.87 -6.17 2.61
N HIS A 44 3.49 -4.96 3.01
CA HIS A 44 3.38 -3.85 2.07
C HIS A 44 4.76 -3.39 1.58
N ASN A 45 4.84 -2.85 0.36
CA ASN A 45 6.08 -2.34 -0.27
C ASN A 45 6.81 -1.23 0.51
N TYR A 46 6.16 -0.62 1.50
CA TYR A 46 6.73 0.41 2.38
C TYR A 46 7.27 -0.15 3.71
N MET A 47 7.21 -1.47 3.89
CA MET A 47 7.88 -2.12 5.01
C MET A 47 9.40 -1.98 4.87
N THR A 48 10.07 -1.83 6.01
CA THR A 48 11.54 -1.83 6.07
C THR A 48 12.10 -3.14 5.51
N PRO A 49 13.32 -3.16 4.97
CA PRO A 49 13.86 -4.36 4.31
C PRO A 49 13.89 -5.59 5.22
N ASP A 50 14.09 -5.42 6.53
CA ASP A 50 14.05 -6.51 7.51
C ASP A 50 12.65 -7.13 7.67
N VAL A 51 11.59 -6.33 7.59
CA VAL A 51 10.21 -6.83 7.58
C VAL A 51 9.82 -7.38 6.20
N PHE A 52 10.17 -6.64 5.13
CA PHE A 52 9.81 -6.93 3.75
C PHE A 52 10.50 -8.20 3.23
N HIS A 53 11.84 -8.26 3.30
CA HIS A 53 12.59 -9.43 2.86
C HIS A 53 12.70 -10.51 3.94
N GLY A 54 12.79 -10.12 5.22
CA GLY A 54 13.10 -11.04 6.30
C GLY A 54 11.94 -11.94 6.75
N VAL A 55 10.74 -11.37 6.96
CA VAL A 55 9.64 -12.13 7.59
C VAL A 55 8.35 -12.20 6.78
N SER A 56 8.12 -11.30 5.83
CA SER A 56 6.94 -11.33 4.96
C SER A 56 6.99 -12.51 3.98
N ASP A 57 5.94 -13.32 3.93
CA ASP A 57 5.81 -14.43 2.97
C ASP A 57 5.46 -13.92 1.59
N ILE A 58 4.53 -12.97 1.57
CA ILE A 58 3.99 -12.39 0.35
C ILE A 58 4.11 -10.88 0.48
N THR A 59 4.64 -10.24 -0.55
CA THR A 59 4.89 -8.81 -0.58
C THR A 59 4.22 -8.18 -1.79
N GLY A 60 3.78 -6.93 -1.66
CA GLY A 60 3.19 -6.20 -2.77
C GLY A 60 2.45 -4.94 -2.38
N ASP A 61 1.67 -4.44 -3.34
CA ASP A 61 0.77 -3.29 -3.14
C ASP A 61 -0.57 -3.71 -2.54
N SER A 62 -1.39 -2.72 -2.20
CA SER A 62 -2.70 -2.95 -1.57
C SER A 62 -3.64 -3.83 -2.40
N LEU A 63 -3.57 -3.79 -3.75
CA LEU A 63 -4.44 -4.56 -4.62
C LEU A 63 -4.09 -6.04 -4.55
N TYR A 64 -2.81 -6.36 -4.73
CA TYR A 64 -2.33 -7.73 -4.69
C TYR A 64 -2.50 -8.35 -3.30
N LEU A 65 -2.16 -7.61 -2.23
CA LEU A 65 -2.31 -8.12 -0.87
C LEU A 65 -3.77 -8.37 -0.48
N SER A 66 -4.72 -7.58 -0.99
CA SER A 66 -6.16 -7.83 -0.79
C SER A 66 -6.61 -9.13 -1.45
N LYS A 67 -6.10 -9.42 -2.66
CA LYS A 67 -6.37 -10.68 -3.36
C LYS A 67 -5.80 -11.88 -2.61
N VAL A 68 -4.55 -11.78 -2.16
CA VAL A 68 -3.88 -12.83 -1.39
C VAL A 68 -4.59 -13.10 -0.06
N ALA A 69 -5.05 -12.05 0.63
CA ALA A 69 -5.81 -12.21 1.87
C ALA A 69 -7.14 -12.95 1.65
N ALA A 70 -7.76 -12.83 0.47
CA ALA A 70 -8.97 -13.58 0.12
C ALA A 70 -8.70 -15.05 -0.19
N ASP A 71 -7.56 -15.35 -0.81
CA ASP A 71 -7.24 -16.67 -1.38
C ASP A 71 -6.43 -17.59 -0.45
N THR A 72 -5.84 -17.06 0.63
CA THR A 72 -4.96 -17.86 1.51
C THR A 72 -5.71 -18.93 2.30
N ASP A 73 -5.05 -20.07 2.52
CA ASP A 73 -5.51 -21.18 3.37
C ASP A 73 -4.93 -21.15 4.80
N ALA A 74 -4.13 -20.14 5.13
CA ALA A 74 -3.58 -19.97 6.47
C ALA A 74 -4.67 -19.66 7.51
N ASP A 75 -4.52 -20.13 8.75
CA ASP A 75 -5.46 -19.86 9.84
C ASP A 75 -5.34 -18.42 10.36
N ILE A 76 -4.10 -17.90 10.34
CA ILE A 76 -3.76 -16.56 10.80
C ILE A 76 -3.17 -15.74 9.65
N ILE A 77 -3.65 -14.52 9.48
CA ILE A 77 -3.03 -13.51 8.62
C ILE A 77 -2.44 -12.44 9.53
N LEU A 78 -1.12 -12.24 9.53
CA LEU A 78 -0.52 -11.06 10.14
C LEU A 78 -0.17 -10.05 9.06
N PHE A 79 -0.81 -8.89 9.11
CA PHE A 79 -0.62 -7.84 8.12
C PHE A 79 0.50 -6.88 8.56
N ASN A 80 1.65 -6.97 7.89
CA ASN A 80 2.76 -6.04 8.03
C ASN A 80 2.47 -4.78 7.19
N GLY A 81 1.67 -3.90 7.77
CA GLY A 81 1.16 -2.69 7.14
C GLY A 81 0.41 -1.81 8.13
N VAL A 82 -0.51 -1.02 7.62
CA VAL A 82 -1.34 -0.10 8.41
C VAL A 82 -2.74 -0.67 8.66
N HIS A 83 -3.45 -0.10 9.63
CA HIS A 83 -4.70 -0.59 10.20
C HIS A 83 -5.76 -0.91 9.14
N PHE A 84 -6.03 0.00 8.21
CA PHE A 84 -7.04 -0.22 7.17
C PHE A 84 -6.70 -1.40 6.24
N MET A 85 -5.42 -1.74 6.08
CA MET A 85 -5.02 -2.89 5.26
C MET A 85 -5.33 -4.20 5.99
N ALA A 86 -5.08 -4.25 7.30
CA ALA A 86 -5.47 -5.36 8.16
C ALA A 86 -7.01 -5.50 8.23
N GLU A 87 -7.75 -4.39 8.31
CA GLU A 87 -9.21 -4.40 8.18
C GLU A 87 -9.66 -4.94 6.82
N THR A 88 -9.00 -4.55 5.73
CA THR A 88 -9.31 -5.07 4.39
C THR A 88 -9.07 -6.57 4.31
N ALA A 89 -7.99 -7.08 4.91
CA ALA A 89 -7.78 -8.52 5.02
C ALA A 89 -8.88 -9.21 5.85
N LYS A 90 -9.37 -8.58 6.93
CA LYS A 90 -10.50 -9.10 7.73
C LYS A 90 -11.82 -9.10 6.95
N LEU A 91 -12.11 -8.08 6.14
CA LEU A 91 -13.27 -8.07 5.22
C LEU A 91 -13.22 -9.25 4.24
N MET A 92 -12.03 -9.53 3.68
CA MET A 92 -11.84 -10.59 2.68
C MET A 92 -11.74 -12.00 3.28
N SER A 93 -11.32 -12.12 4.54
CA SER A 93 -11.20 -13.38 5.28
C SER A 93 -11.87 -13.29 6.67
N PRO A 94 -13.21 -13.14 6.75
CA PRO A 94 -13.90 -12.84 8.00
C PRO A 94 -13.80 -13.94 9.05
N GLN A 95 -13.67 -15.19 8.60
CA GLN A 95 -13.54 -16.36 9.48
C GLN A 95 -12.11 -16.59 10.00
N LYS A 96 -11.11 -15.92 9.43
CA LYS A 96 -9.70 -16.06 9.83
C LYS A 96 -9.35 -15.07 10.93
N LYS A 97 -8.33 -15.41 11.73
CA LYS A 97 -7.73 -14.47 12.68
C LYS A 97 -6.80 -13.53 11.90
N VAL A 98 -7.11 -12.25 11.89
CA VAL A 98 -6.30 -11.23 11.22
C VAL A 98 -5.64 -10.36 12.28
N LEU A 99 -4.31 -10.28 12.27
CA LEU A 99 -3.50 -9.58 13.25
C LEU A 99 -2.80 -8.36 12.63
N ILE A 100 -2.59 -7.33 13.45
CA ILE A 100 -1.68 -6.23 13.18
C ILE A 100 -0.68 -6.08 14.34
N ALA A 101 0.58 -5.78 14.01
CA ALA A 101 1.63 -5.67 15.01
C ALA A 101 1.53 -4.39 15.88
N ASP A 102 0.84 -3.36 15.41
CA ASP A 102 0.60 -2.13 16.18
C ASP A 102 -0.71 -1.48 15.74
N LEU A 103 -1.69 -1.38 16.66
CA LEU A 103 -2.98 -0.73 16.40
C LEU A 103 -2.85 0.75 16.03
N LYS A 104 -1.76 1.42 16.41
CA LYS A 104 -1.49 2.83 16.07
C LYS A 104 -0.85 3.01 14.70
N ALA A 105 -0.64 1.94 13.93
CA ALA A 105 -0.21 2.04 12.53
C ALA A 105 -1.36 2.55 11.65
N GLY A 106 -1.74 3.83 11.81
CA GLY A 106 -2.81 4.50 11.09
C GLY A 106 -2.44 4.92 9.65
N CYS A 107 -3.16 5.90 9.11
CA CYS A 107 -2.90 6.48 7.80
C CYS A 107 -3.60 7.83 7.69
N SER A 108 -2.88 8.88 7.29
CA SER A 108 -3.46 10.23 7.17
C SER A 108 -4.66 10.30 6.22
N LEU A 109 -4.68 9.48 5.18
CA LEU A 109 -5.81 9.36 4.26
C LEU A 109 -7.03 8.72 4.92
N ALA A 110 -6.84 7.60 5.62
CA ALA A 110 -7.94 6.90 6.28
C ALA A 110 -8.53 7.73 7.43
N GLU A 111 -7.69 8.49 8.13
CA GLU A 111 -8.10 9.40 9.21
C GLU A 111 -8.82 10.66 8.69
N SER A 112 -8.68 10.98 7.40
CA SER A 112 -9.26 12.20 6.82
C SER A 112 -10.76 12.12 6.59
N ILE A 113 -11.36 10.92 6.59
CA ILE A 113 -12.78 10.71 6.26
C ILE A 113 -13.41 9.65 7.15
N THR A 114 -14.69 9.84 7.49
CA THR A 114 -15.48 8.92 8.30
C THR A 114 -16.64 8.31 7.52
N ARG A 115 -17.24 7.22 8.04
CA ARG A 115 -18.48 6.65 7.47
C ARG A 115 -19.60 7.70 7.33
N GLN A 116 -19.75 8.59 8.32
CA GLN A 116 -20.78 9.62 8.29
C GLN A 116 -20.55 10.63 7.15
N ASP A 117 -19.30 11.03 6.91
CA ASP A 117 -18.96 11.94 5.80
C ASP A 117 -19.40 11.34 4.44
N VAL A 118 -19.24 10.03 4.25
CA VAL A 118 -19.69 9.35 3.03
C VAL A 118 -21.21 9.33 2.91
N ILE A 119 -21.92 9.11 4.02
CA ILE A 119 -23.39 9.18 4.05
C ILE A 119 -23.86 10.58 3.66
N ASP A 120 -23.25 11.62 4.22
CA ASP A 120 -23.59 13.01 3.95
C ASP A 120 -23.27 13.39 2.48
N LEU A 121 -22.17 12.88 1.93
CA LEU A 121 -21.84 13.03 0.51
C LEU A 121 -22.88 12.36 -0.40
N LYS A 122 -23.36 11.15 -0.07
CA LYS A 122 -24.41 10.44 -0.82
C LYS A 122 -25.74 11.18 -0.77
N GLN A 123 -26.07 11.81 0.36
CA GLN A 123 -27.26 12.67 0.48
C GLN A 123 -27.13 13.95 -0.35
N LYS A 124 -25.94 14.55 -0.38
CA LYS A 124 -25.64 15.75 -1.17
C LYS A 124 -25.63 15.49 -2.68
N TYR A 125 -25.23 14.28 -3.09
CA TYR A 125 -25.16 13.86 -4.49
C TYR A 125 -25.90 12.53 -4.74
N PRO A 126 -27.24 12.51 -4.66
CA PRO A 126 -28.01 11.27 -4.81
C PRO A 126 -27.78 10.61 -6.17
N GLY A 127 -27.53 9.29 -6.16
CA GLY A 127 -27.34 8.48 -7.36
C GLY A 127 -25.93 8.56 -7.97
N VAL A 128 -25.02 9.38 -7.42
CA VAL A 128 -23.62 9.40 -7.84
C VAL A 128 -22.87 8.25 -7.15
N PRO A 129 -22.23 7.34 -7.91
CA PRO A 129 -21.50 6.22 -7.32
C PRO A 129 -20.26 6.67 -6.55
N VAL A 130 -19.98 5.98 -5.45
CA VAL A 130 -18.83 6.21 -4.58
C VAL A 130 -17.71 5.22 -4.89
N VAL A 131 -16.60 5.76 -5.40
CA VAL A 131 -15.32 5.07 -5.57
C VAL A 131 -14.41 5.43 -4.41
N THR A 132 -14.02 4.45 -3.59
CA THR A 132 -13.14 4.70 -2.45
C THR A 132 -11.81 4.03 -2.65
N TYR A 133 -10.74 4.81 -2.59
CA TYR A 133 -9.39 4.27 -2.48
C TYR A 133 -9.30 3.39 -1.22
N VAL A 134 -8.65 2.23 -1.33
CA VAL A 134 -8.52 1.26 -0.23
C VAL A 134 -7.91 1.85 1.05
N ASN A 135 -7.25 3.00 0.97
CA ASN A 135 -6.69 3.78 2.07
C ASN A 135 -7.78 4.51 2.90
N CYS A 136 -8.84 3.80 3.24
CA CYS A 136 -9.95 4.20 4.10
C CYS A 136 -10.29 3.06 5.07
N THR A 137 -10.89 3.38 6.20
CA THR A 137 -11.38 2.40 7.17
C THR A 137 -12.48 1.48 6.60
N ALA A 138 -12.69 0.32 7.21
CA ALA A 138 -13.70 -0.64 6.76
C ALA A 138 -15.14 -0.11 6.81
N ASP A 139 -15.47 0.74 7.78
CA ASP A 139 -16.78 1.39 7.90
C ASP A 139 -17.07 2.36 6.73
N VAL A 140 -16.06 3.07 6.23
CA VAL A 140 -16.12 3.86 4.99
C VAL A 140 -16.33 2.95 3.78
N LYS A 141 -15.62 1.80 3.72
CA LYS A 141 -15.80 0.80 2.65
C LYS A 141 -17.21 0.21 2.64
N ALA A 142 -17.91 0.17 3.78
CA ALA A 142 -19.29 -0.31 3.87
C ALA A 142 -20.30 0.65 3.22
N GLU A 143 -19.95 1.92 3.01
CA GLU A 143 -20.80 2.89 2.32
C GLU A 143 -20.40 3.12 0.85
N THR A 144 -19.40 2.39 0.39
CA THR A 144 -18.75 2.53 -0.92
C THR A 144 -19.35 1.57 -1.95
N ASP A 145 -19.53 2.03 -3.20
CA ASP A 145 -19.99 1.17 -4.29
C ASP A 145 -18.90 0.24 -4.80
N ILE A 146 -17.69 0.77 -5.02
CA ILE A 146 -16.52 -0.01 -5.44
C ILE A 146 -15.23 0.58 -4.88
N CYS A 147 -14.35 -0.27 -4.36
CA CYS A 147 -13.02 0.17 -3.96
C CYS A 147 -12.10 0.37 -5.18
N CYS A 148 -11.01 1.12 -5.00
CA CYS A 148 -9.91 1.16 -5.96
C CYS A 148 -8.55 1.21 -5.25
N THR A 149 -7.48 1.09 -6.00
CA THR A 149 -6.09 1.30 -5.59
C THR A 149 -5.40 2.25 -6.57
N SER A 150 -4.20 2.74 -6.26
CA SER A 150 -3.40 3.49 -7.22
C SER A 150 -3.10 2.70 -8.51
N ALA A 151 -3.19 1.36 -8.49
CA ALA A 151 -2.94 0.51 -9.65
C ALA A 151 -4.11 0.46 -10.65
N ASN A 152 -5.35 0.66 -10.19
CA ASN A 152 -6.56 0.44 -10.99
C ASN A 152 -7.60 1.58 -10.89
N ALA A 153 -7.28 2.71 -10.24
CA ALA A 153 -8.22 3.81 -10.01
C ALA A 153 -8.90 4.30 -11.30
N LEU A 154 -8.13 4.51 -12.37
CA LEU A 154 -8.68 4.91 -13.67
C LEU A 154 -9.61 3.83 -14.25
N GLN A 155 -9.20 2.56 -14.20
CA GLN A 155 -10.01 1.44 -14.67
C GLN A 155 -11.35 1.35 -13.92
N VAL A 156 -11.32 1.52 -12.60
CA VAL A 156 -12.53 1.51 -11.76
C VAL A 156 -13.46 2.66 -12.12
N VAL A 157 -12.94 3.89 -12.22
CA VAL A 157 -13.74 5.07 -12.59
C VAL A 157 -14.39 4.93 -13.97
N GLU A 158 -13.63 4.44 -14.95
CA GLU A 158 -14.13 4.22 -16.31
C GLU A 158 -15.15 3.07 -16.40
N SER A 159 -15.07 2.07 -15.51
CA SER A 159 -15.99 0.92 -15.53
C SER A 159 -17.44 1.24 -15.12
N LEU A 160 -17.65 2.36 -14.42
CA LEU A 160 -18.97 2.76 -13.96
C LEU A 160 -19.81 3.32 -15.12
N GLU A 161 -21.14 3.23 -15.08
CA GLU A 161 -21.98 3.81 -16.14
C GLU A 161 -22.18 5.32 -15.99
N SER A 162 -22.00 5.85 -14.78
CA SER A 162 -22.19 7.28 -14.48
C SER A 162 -21.10 8.16 -15.10
N ASP A 163 -21.51 9.33 -15.59
CA ASP A 163 -20.62 10.42 -16.04
C ASP A 163 -19.98 11.18 -14.88
N THR A 164 -20.47 11.01 -13.65
CA THR A 164 -19.93 11.62 -12.42
C THR A 164 -19.67 10.57 -11.37
N VAL A 165 -18.58 10.68 -10.62
CA VAL A 165 -18.23 9.78 -9.52
C VAL A 165 -17.80 10.59 -8.29
N ILE A 166 -18.09 10.07 -7.10
CA ILE A 166 -17.44 10.53 -5.86
C ILE A 166 -16.18 9.70 -5.68
N PHE A 167 -15.02 10.35 -5.53
CA PHE A 167 -13.73 9.69 -5.34
C PHE A 167 -13.08 10.09 -4.02
N LEU A 168 -12.83 9.11 -3.16
CA LEU A 168 -12.38 9.31 -1.78
C LEU A 168 -11.08 8.54 -1.47
N PRO A 169 -10.32 8.92 -0.44
CA PRO A 169 -10.30 10.24 0.19
C PRO A 169 -9.21 11.14 -0.41
N ASP A 170 -8.37 10.61 -1.29
CA ASP A 170 -7.16 11.28 -1.77
C ASP A 170 -7.48 12.23 -2.94
N ARG A 171 -7.37 13.53 -2.68
CA ARG A 171 -7.62 14.59 -3.67
C ARG A 171 -6.63 14.59 -4.82
N TYR A 172 -5.39 14.17 -4.60
CA TYR A 172 -4.35 14.18 -5.63
C TYR A 172 -4.51 12.97 -6.55
N LEU A 173 -4.78 11.78 -6.01
CA LEU A 173 -5.15 10.63 -6.84
C LEU A 173 -6.42 10.95 -7.65
N ALA A 174 -7.43 11.55 -7.03
CA ALA A 174 -8.64 11.99 -7.72
C ALA A 174 -8.34 13.00 -8.85
N ALA A 175 -7.51 14.02 -8.60
CA ALA A 175 -7.11 15.00 -9.61
C ALA A 175 -6.31 14.38 -10.77
N ASN A 176 -5.38 13.47 -10.46
CA ASN A 176 -4.59 12.79 -11.45
C ASN A 176 -5.43 11.82 -12.31
N VAL A 177 -6.42 11.16 -11.71
CA VAL A 177 -7.40 10.36 -12.47
C VAL A 177 -8.30 11.25 -13.32
N GLN A 178 -8.76 12.41 -12.80
CA GLN A 178 -9.58 13.38 -13.53
C GLN A 178 -8.92 13.84 -14.83
N ASN A 179 -7.60 14.00 -14.86
CA ASN A 179 -6.85 14.38 -16.06
C ASN A 179 -6.83 13.27 -17.14
N LEU A 180 -7.18 12.04 -16.79
CA LEU A 180 -7.13 10.87 -17.67
C LEU A 180 -8.53 10.38 -18.09
N THR A 181 -9.60 10.96 -17.53
CA THR A 181 -10.99 10.59 -17.82
C THR A 181 -11.82 11.81 -18.25
N LYS A 182 -12.88 11.57 -19.02
CA LYS A 182 -13.90 12.60 -19.31
C LYS A 182 -14.96 12.72 -18.23
N LYS A 183 -15.02 11.75 -17.31
CA LYS A 183 -15.98 11.75 -16.20
C LYS A 183 -15.66 12.86 -15.22
N LYS A 184 -16.69 13.39 -14.57
CA LYS A 184 -16.52 14.38 -13.51
C LYS A 184 -16.24 13.68 -12.17
N ILE A 185 -15.18 14.09 -11.50
CA ILE A 185 -14.81 13.57 -10.18
C ILE A 185 -15.13 14.61 -9.10
N ILE A 186 -15.98 14.21 -8.14
CA ILE A 186 -16.22 14.92 -6.89
C ILE A 186 -15.30 14.30 -5.85
N THR A 187 -14.49 15.08 -5.14
CA THR A 187 -13.50 14.51 -4.22
C THR A 187 -13.58 15.09 -2.82
N HIS A 188 -13.05 14.33 -1.86
CA HIS A 188 -12.79 14.76 -0.49
C HIS A 188 -11.37 15.31 -0.40
N PRO A 189 -11.11 16.40 0.36
CA PRO A 189 -9.80 17.05 0.37
C PRO A 189 -8.75 16.34 1.25
N GLY A 190 -8.74 15.01 1.31
CA GLY A 190 -7.71 14.23 2.01
C GLY A 190 -6.42 14.13 1.18
N SER A 191 -5.28 13.96 1.86
CA SER A 191 -3.97 13.76 1.22
C SER A 191 -3.05 12.87 2.04
N CYS A 192 -2.13 12.19 1.35
CA CYS A 192 -1.06 11.44 1.97
C CYS A 192 0.04 12.40 2.47
N MET A 193 0.30 12.38 3.78
CA MET A 193 1.32 13.23 4.42
C MET A 193 2.76 12.98 3.92
N VAL A 194 2.99 11.86 3.23
CA VAL A 194 4.30 11.51 2.65
C VAL A 194 4.39 12.08 1.23
N HIS A 195 3.42 11.79 0.38
CA HIS A 195 3.48 12.17 -1.03
C HIS A 195 3.21 13.65 -1.29
N GLU A 196 2.52 14.35 -0.38
CA GLU A 196 2.30 15.79 -0.50
C GLU A 196 3.55 16.65 -0.26
N MET A 197 4.58 16.06 0.35
CA MET A 197 5.86 16.71 0.65
C MET A 197 6.71 16.93 -0.59
N TYR A 198 6.45 16.18 -1.67
CA TYR A 198 7.17 16.31 -2.92
C TYR A 198 6.67 17.49 -3.75
N SER A 199 7.59 18.12 -4.45
CA SER A 199 7.36 19.28 -5.33
C SER A 199 8.01 19.08 -6.70
N ALA A 200 7.54 19.84 -7.70
CA ALA A 200 8.20 19.88 -9.01
C ALA A 200 9.64 20.43 -8.92
N GLU A 201 9.92 21.30 -7.95
CA GLU A 201 11.27 21.83 -7.70
C GLU A 201 12.25 20.73 -7.27
N ASP A 202 11.82 19.77 -6.45
CA ASP A 202 12.63 18.60 -6.08
C ASP A 202 13.08 17.81 -7.32
N ILE A 203 12.18 17.68 -8.31
CA ILE A 203 12.47 17.02 -9.59
C ILE A 203 13.48 17.82 -10.39
N GLU A 204 13.29 19.13 -10.52
CA GLU A 204 14.20 19.99 -11.27
C GLU A 204 15.61 20.00 -10.70
N LEU A 205 15.73 20.15 -9.37
CA LEU A 205 17.01 20.12 -8.67
C LEU A 205 17.70 18.77 -8.85
N THR A 206 16.95 17.68 -8.74
CA THR A 206 17.49 16.32 -8.94
C THR A 206 17.96 16.11 -10.37
N ARG A 207 17.21 16.56 -11.38
CA ARG A 207 17.63 16.49 -12.79
C ARG A 207 18.90 17.30 -13.09
N ARG A 208 19.10 18.44 -12.40
CA ARG A 208 20.34 19.23 -12.51
C ARG A 208 21.54 18.50 -11.90
N GLN A 209 21.35 17.80 -10.78
CA GLN A 209 22.41 17.06 -10.09
C GLN A 209 22.74 15.72 -10.75
N PHE A 210 21.72 15.05 -11.31
CA PHE A 210 21.83 13.73 -11.94
C PHE A 210 21.31 13.79 -13.39
N PRO A 211 22.13 14.27 -14.35
CA PRO A 211 21.73 14.32 -15.76
C PRO A 211 21.28 12.94 -16.28
N GLY A 212 20.12 12.91 -16.93
CA GLY A 212 19.55 11.67 -17.47
C GLY A 212 18.89 10.76 -16.42
N VAL A 213 18.63 11.25 -15.21
CA VAL A 213 17.82 10.53 -14.21
C VAL A 213 16.39 10.34 -14.71
N THR A 214 15.86 9.13 -14.53
CA THR A 214 14.46 8.80 -14.78
C THR A 214 13.66 9.00 -13.50
N VAL A 215 12.66 9.86 -13.56
CA VAL A 215 11.81 10.29 -12.45
C VAL A 215 10.53 9.46 -12.45
N ILE A 216 10.25 8.80 -11.33
CA ILE A 216 9.12 7.88 -11.18
C ILE A 216 8.33 8.30 -9.94
N SER A 217 7.08 8.76 -10.09
CA SER A 217 6.25 9.27 -8.99
C SER A 217 5.03 8.43 -8.69
N HIS A 218 4.56 8.45 -7.45
CA HIS A 218 3.27 7.85 -7.10
C HIS A 218 2.13 8.81 -7.47
N PRO A 219 0.96 8.33 -7.93
CA PRO A 219 -0.16 9.20 -8.29
C PRO A 219 -0.87 9.85 -7.08
N GLU A 220 -0.41 9.61 -5.85
CA GLU A 220 -0.80 10.40 -4.66
C GLU A 220 -0.03 11.73 -4.55
N CYS A 221 0.99 11.94 -5.39
CA CYS A 221 1.67 13.23 -5.47
C CYS A 221 0.79 14.28 -6.16
N LYS A 222 1.06 15.56 -5.87
CA LYS A 222 0.44 16.70 -6.56
C LYS A 222 0.56 16.54 -8.08
N THR A 223 -0.43 17.03 -8.81
CA THR A 223 -0.46 16.96 -10.29
C THR A 223 0.80 17.55 -10.92
N GLU A 224 1.34 18.64 -10.38
CA GLU A 224 2.61 19.21 -10.87
C GLU A 224 3.79 18.23 -10.77
N VAL A 225 3.85 17.38 -9.74
CA VAL A 225 4.91 16.36 -9.58
C VAL A 225 4.71 15.25 -10.60
N VAL A 226 3.46 14.80 -10.80
CA VAL A 226 3.12 13.78 -11.78
C VAL A 226 3.45 14.24 -13.20
N ASP A 227 3.08 15.48 -13.55
CA ASP A 227 3.33 16.06 -14.87
C ASP A 227 4.82 16.24 -15.18
N HIS A 228 5.66 16.45 -14.14
CA HIS A 228 7.11 16.57 -14.30
C HIS A 228 7.82 15.22 -14.27
N SER A 229 7.14 14.12 -13.96
CA SER A 229 7.71 12.77 -13.85
C SER A 229 7.72 12.06 -15.20
N ASP A 230 8.69 11.16 -15.40
CA ASP A 230 8.78 10.35 -16.63
C ASP A 230 7.81 9.16 -16.60
N TYR A 231 7.41 8.72 -15.40
CA TYR A 231 6.37 7.73 -15.19
C TYR A 231 5.62 7.97 -13.87
N SER A 232 4.33 7.67 -13.85
CA SER A 232 3.52 7.66 -12.63
C SER A 232 2.67 6.39 -12.53
N GLY A 233 2.65 5.76 -11.36
CA GLY A 233 1.92 4.51 -11.13
C GLY A 233 1.97 4.01 -9.69
N SER A 234 1.26 2.93 -9.39
CA SER A 234 1.34 2.25 -8.10
C SER A 234 2.74 1.68 -7.84
N THR A 235 3.01 1.29 -6.60
CA THR A 235 4.32 0.73 -6.24
C THR A 235 4.70 -0.53 -7.04
N SER A 236 3.74 -1.39 -7.37
CA SER A 236 3.97 -2.55 -8.24
C SER A 236 4.23 -2.14 -9.70
N GLN A 237 3.47 -1.17 -10.21
CA GLN A 237 3.64 -0.62 -11.56
C GLN A 237 4.99 0.08 -11.75
N MET A 238 5.47 0.79 -10.72
CA MET A 238 6.81 1.38 -10.70
C MET A 238 7.91 0.31 -10.80
N SER A 239 7.83 -0.76 -10.00
CA SER A 239 8.81 -1.86 -10.05
C SER A 239 8.83 -2.51 -11.44
N GLU A 240 7.66 -2.75 -12.02
CA GLU A 240 7.54 -3.31 -13.37
C GLU A 240 8.07 -2.36 -14.46
N PHE A 241 7.83 -1.05 -14.32
CA PHE A 241 8.41 -0.04 -15.20
C PHE A 241 9.94 -0.07 -15.11
N ILE A 242 10.51 -0.07 -13.90
CA ILE A 242 11.97 -0.13 -13.67
C ILE A 242 12.57 -1.37 -14.32
N LYS A 243 11.94 -2.53 -14.12
CA LYS A 243 12.34 -3.82 -14.71
C LYS A 243 12.39 -3.79 -16.23
N LYS A 244 11.40 -3.16 -16.86
CA LYS A 244 11.31 -3.00 -18.32
C LYS A 244 12.18 -1.85 -18.85
N SER A 245 12.56 -0.91 -17.99
CA SER A 245 13.35 0.26 -18.39
C SER A 245 14.83 -0.09 -18.58
N GLY A 246 15.49 0.62 -19.49
CA GLY A 246 16.95 0.67 -19.59
C GLY A 246 17.60 1.66 -18.62
N ALA A 247 16.81 2.36 -17.80
CA ALA A 247 17.26 3.48 -16.97
C ALA A 247 18.31 3.05 -15.94
N LYS A 248 19.41 3.79 -15.82
CA LYS A 248 20.46 3.49 -14.83
C LYS A 248 20.30 4.31 -13.54
N ASN A 249 19.98 5.59 -13.69
CA ASN A 249 19.70 6.49 -12.57
C ASN A 249 18.20 6.64 -12.42
N ILE A 250 17.67 6.31 -11.25
CA ILE A 250 16.24 6.30 -10.97
C ILE A 250 16.00 7.22 -9.78
N PHE A 251 15.17 8.24 -9.95
CA PHE A 251 14.65 9.05 -8.86
C PHE A 251 13.24 8.60 -8.53
N LEU A 252 13.10 7.90 -7.39
CA LEU A 252 11.83 7.34 -6.96
C LEU A 252 11.14 8.29 -5.98
N ILE A 253 9.99 8.83 -6.38
CA ILE A 253 9.17 9.77 -5.62
C ILE A 253 8.01 9.00 -5.00
N THR A 254 8.31 8.38 -3.86
CA THR A 254 7.35 7.64 -3.02
C THR A 254 7.92 7.48 -1.61
N GLU A 255 7.40 6.54 -0.81
CA GLU A 255 7.97 6.20 0.50
C GLU A 255 9.36 5.55 0.38
N CYS A 256 10.30 5.96 1.24
CA CYS A 256 11.72 5.66 1.08
C CYS A 256 12.09 4.17 1.10
N SER A 257 11.41 3.33 1.90
CA SER A 257 11.78 1.92 2.01
C SER A 257 11.47 1.13 0.76
N MET A 258 10.59 1.63 -0.11
CA MET A 258 10.44 1.04 -1.44
C MET A 258 11.75 1.13 -2.24
N GLY A 259 12.47 2.25 -2.16
CA GLY A 259 13.78 2.39 -2.78
C GLY A 259 14.80 1.40 -2.21
N ASP A 260 14.79 1.21 -0.88
CA ASP A 260 15.67 0.24 -0.20
C ASP A 260 15.39 -1.20 -0.65
N ASN A 261 14.11 -1.58 -0.75
CA ASN A 261 13.69 -2.91 -1.20
C ASN A 261 14.08 -3.14 -2.68
N LEU A 262 13.87 -2.14 -3.53
CA LEU A 262 14.20 -2.23 -4.95
C LEU A 262 15.71 -2.24 -5.24
N ARG A 263 16.56 -1.68 -4.37
CA ARG A 263 18.03 -1.82 -4.50
C ARG A 263 18.48 -3.28 -4.43
N SER A 264 17.81 -4.09 -3.60
CA SER A 264 18.08 -5.52 -3.48
C SER A 264 17.67 -6.27 -4.76
N GLU A 265 16.56 -5.86 -5.37
CA GLU A 265 16.02 -6.46 -6.60
C GLU A 265 16.77 -6.03 -7.87
N PHE A 266 17.30 -4.80 -7.89
CA PHE A 266 17.94 -4.18 -9.04
C PHE A 266 19.34 -3.62 -8.69
N PRO A 267 20.33 -4.48 -8.38
CA PRO A 267 21.64 -4.04 -7.89
C PRO A 267 22.45 -3.24 -8.92
N ASP A 268 22.15 -3.39 -10.21
CA ASP A 268 22.81 -2.65 -11.31
C ASP A 268 22.24 -1.25 -11.54
N ARG A 269 21.23 -0.84 -10.76
CA ARG A 269 20.55 0.45 -10.86
C ARG A 269 20.95 1.36 -9.71
N HIS A 270 21.10 2.64 -10.00
CA HIS A 270 21.39 3.66 -9.02
C HIS A 270 20.11 4.42 -8.64
N PHE A 271 19.65 4.21 -7.40
CA PHE A 271 18.46 4.86 -6.86
C PHE A 271 18.84 6.15 -6.12
N VAL A 272 18.53 7.28 -6.75
CA VAL A 272 18.56 8.62 -6.15
C VAL A 272 17.34 8.73 -5.24
N SER A 273 17.55 9.10 -3.98
CA SER A 273 16.48 9.07 -2.98
C SER A 273 16.37 10.40 -2.23
N THR A 274 15.17 10.95 -2.20
CA THR A 274 14.69 11.92 -1.21
C THR A 274 13.96 11.14 -0.11
N CYS A 275 14.39 11.26 1.14
CA CYS A 275 13.89 10.38 2.20
C CYS A 275 12.61 10.95 2.82
N GLN A 276 11.45 10.56 2.28
CA GLN A 276 10.16 10.73 2.95
C GLN A 276 9.71 9.39 3.54
N VAL A 277 9.50 9.37 4.85
CA VAL A 277 9.20 8.17 5.63
C VAL A 277 7.74 8.21 6.07
N CYS A 278 7.00 7.13 5.90
CA CYS A 278 5.67 7.02 6.49
C CYS A 278 5.79 6.63 7.98
N PRO A 279 5.50 7.52 8.94
CA PRO A 279 5.68 7.21 10.36
C PRO A 279 4.78 6.08 10.83
N HIS A 280 3.62 5.88 10.19
CA HIS A 280 2.70 4.78 10.51
C HIS A 280 3.24 3.42 10.06
N MET A 281 3.79 3.31 8.84
CA MET A 281 4.41 2.08 8.35
C MET A 281 5.59 1.66 9.24
N LYS A 282 6.42 2.61 9.69
CA LYS A 282 7.58 2.32 10.55
C LYS A 282 7.25 1.95 11.98
N ARG A 283 5.96 1.94 12.36
CA ARG A 283 5.54 1.38 13.64
C ARG A 283 5.65 -0.13 13.67
N ILE A 284 5.60 -0.79 12.51
CA ILE A 284 5.70 -2.23 12.37
C ILE A 284 7.18 -2.61 12.42
N THR A 285 7.60 -3.28 13.49
CA THR A 285 8.97 -3.75 13.70
C THR A 285 9.00 -5.26 13.91
N LEU A 286 10.17 -5.88 13.76
CA LEU A 286 10.34 -7.32 13.99
C LEU A 286 9.90 -7.74 15.40
N GLU A 287 10.20 -6.95 16.43
CA GLU A 287 9.83 -7.25 17.82
C GLU A 287 8.32 -7.30 17.98
N LYS A 288 7.62 -6.30 17.41
CA LYS A 288 6.16 -6.26 17.47
C LYS A 288 5.52 -7.36 16.64
N ILE A 289 6.09 -7.73 15.50
CA ILE A 289 5.62 -8.88 14.70
C ILE A 289 5.76 -10.17 15.49
N ARG A 290 6.92 -10.37 16.15
CA ARG A 290 7.17 -11.52 17.02
C ARG A 290 6.16 -11.56 18.16
N ASP A 291 5.99 -10.45 18.89
CA ASP A 291 5.04 -10.34 20.01
C ASP A 291 3.60 -10.58 19.54
N ALA A 292 3.25 -10.04 18.38
CA ALA A 292 1.93 -10.22 17.77
C ALA A 292 1.62 -11.69 17.51
N LEU A 293 2.55 -12.43 16.92
CA LEU A 293 2.40 -13.87 16.73
C LEU A 293 2.42 -14.63 18.05
N LEU A 294 3.36 -14.30 18.95
CA LEU A 294 3.55 -15.01 20.21
C LEU A 294 2.28 -14.97 21.07
N TYR A 295 1.63 -13.79 21.14
CA TYR A 295 0.47 -13.53 21.99
C TYR A 295 -0.86 -13.50 21.23
N ASP A 296 -0.88 -13.80 19.93
CA ASP A 296 -2.06 -13.71 19.06
C ASP A 296 -2.75 -12.33 19.10
N GLN A 297 -1.96 -11.26 19.06
CA GLN A 297 -2.45 -9.87 19.15
C GLN A 297 -1.85 -8.99 18.04
N TYR A 298 -2.45 -7.87 17.66
CA TYR A 298 -3.80 -7.45 18.00
C TYR A 298 -4.76 -7.94 16.93
N GLU A 299 -5.80 -8.68 17.33
CA GLU A 299 -6.80 -9.17 16.39
C GLU A 299 -7.72 -8.05 15.90
N ILE A 300 -7.95 -8.02 14.59
CA ILE A 300 -8.89 -7.10 13.95
C ILE A 300 -10.30 -7.68 14.04
N HIS A 301 -11.17 -6.94 14.72
CA HIS A 301 -12.59 -7.22 14.82
C HIS A 301 -13.38 -6.14 14.09
N LEU A 302 -14.41 -6.55 13.33
CA LEU A 302 -15.28 -5.67 12.57
C LEU A 302 -16.73 -6.12 12.78
N ASP A 303 -17.66 -5.16 12.78
CA ASP A 303 -19.09 -5.47 12.88
C ASP A 303 -19.55 -6.30 11.68
N PRO A 304 -20.46 -7.29 11.87
CA PRO A 304 -20.93 -8.14 10.76
C PRO A 304 -21.53 -7.36 9.58
N GLU A 305 -22.24 -6.25 9.84
CA GLU A 305 -22.77 -5.38 8.79
C GLU A 305 -21.65 -4.74 7.96
N VAL A 306 -20.58 -4.29 8.62
CA VAL A 306 -19.40 -3.69 7.98
C VAL A 306 -18.66 -4.75 7.16
N ILE A 307 -18.55 -5.98 7.68
CA ILE A 307 -17.98 -7.10 6.94
C ILE A 307 -18.74 -7.34 5.64
N GLU A 308 -20.07 -7.51 5.72
CA GLU A 308 -20.88 -7.84 4.55
C GLU A 308 -20.78 -6.75 3.47
N LYS A 309 -21.06 -5.50 3.85
CA LYS A 309 -21.07 -4.37 2.90
C LYS A 309 -19.66 -4.01 2.40
N GLY A 310 -18.69 -3.94 3.31
CA GLY A 310 -17.31 -3.58 2.98
C GLY A 310 -16.62 -4.64 2.12
N ARG A 311 -16.89 -5.93 2.36
CA ARG A 311 -16.40 -7.01 1.51
C ARG A 311 -16.92 -6.87 0.08
N MET A 312 -18.19 -6.50 -0.13
CA MET A 312 -18.74 -6.34 -1.47
C MET A 312 -18.00 -5.26 -2.28
N SER A 313 -17.67 -4.13 -1.67
CA SER A 313 -16.97 -3.04 -2.37
C SER A 313 -15.53 -3.42 -2.75
N VAL A 314 -14.83 -4.16 -1.89
CA VAL A 314 -13.50 -4.72 -2.19
C VAL A 314 -13.58 -5.85 -3.22
N GLN A 315 -14.57 -6.75 -3.11
CA GLN A 315 -14.74 -7.86 -4.06
C GLN A 315 -15.00 -7.35 -5.48
N ARG A 316 -15.86 -6.32 -5.66
CA ARG A 316 -16.10 -5.68 -6.96
C ARG A 316 -14.81 -5.13 -7.58
N MET A 317 -13.94 -4.54 -6.77
CA MET A 317 -12.61 -4.06 -7.21
C MET A 317 -11.75 -5.23 -7.70
N LEU A 318 -11.67 -6.31 -6.93
CA LEU A 318 -10.88 -7.49 -7.27
C LEU A 318 -11.41 -8.16 -8.55
N ASP A 319 -12.72 -8.35 -8.65
CA ASP A 319 -13.37 -8.94 -9.81
C ASP A 319 -13.11 -8.13 -11.08
N LEU A 320 -13.10 -6.79 -10.99
CA LEU A 320 -12.75 -5.94 -12.13
C LEU A 320 -11.28 -6.08 -12.55
N SER A 321 -10.38 -6.21 -11.57
CA SER A 321 -8.93 -6.13 -11.80
C SER A 321 -8.29 -7.46 -12.20
N PHE A 322 -8.88 -8.57 -11.76
CA PHE A 322 -8.37 -9.93 -11.97
C PHE A 322 -9.29 -10.78 -12.85
N LYS A 323 -10.24 -10.15 -13.57
CA LYS A 323 -11.06 -10.82 -14.59
C LYS A 323 -10.16 -11.51 -15.61
N LYS A 324 -10.35 -12.82 -15.77
CA LYS A 324 -9.72 -13.65 -16.81
C LYS A 324 -10.27 -13.31 -18.19
#